data_AF-M8CYN0-F1
#
_entry.id   AF-M8CYN0-F1
#
_cell.length_a   1.000
_cell.length_b   1.000
_cell.length_c   1.000
_cell.angle_alpha   90.00
_cell.angle_beta   90.00
_cell.angle_gamma   90.00
#
_symmetry.space_group_name_H-M   'P 1'
#
loop_
_entity.id
_entity.type
_entity.pdbx_description
1 polymer ?
#
loop_
_entity_poly.entity_id
_entity_poly.type
_entity_poly.pdbx_seq_one_letter_code
_entity_poly.pdbx_strand_id
1 'polypeptide(L)'
;MALLHLSLAAVNQSKLARAPGAAKNLLSISSDSNEPLPIRRLALMVICNVAACTEGRTALMDAGAVSTFSVILSDDAHRSELQECCVAALYDMSKGSPRFRGLARAAGADRPLILIAEQADPGVHKDMARKALRAMLGLGDINGGGLHDFSNSERNDDDSGTIAPSLPDIPALPRQVHKWEPQRKGAFRSM
;
A
#
# COMPACT_ATOMS: atom_id res chain seq x y z
N MET A 1 -10.61 5.45 2.14
CA MET A 1 -10.28 5.39 0.69
C MET A 1 -9.27 6.44 0.24
N ALA A 2 -9.40 7.73 0.60
CA ALA A 2 -8.47 8.77 0.14
C ALA A 2 -6.98 8.44 0.36
N LEU A 3 -6.62 7.92 1.54
CA LEU A 3 -5.23 7.54 1.85
C LEU A 3 -4.70 6.42 0.96
N LEU A 4 -5.53 5.44 0.62
CA LEU A 4 -5.18 4.35 -0.29
C LEU A 4 -4.81 4.92 -1.67
N HIS A 5 -5.67 5.74 -2.25
CA HIS A 5 -5.41 6.36 -3.55
C HIS A 5 -4.16 7.26 -3.54
N LEU A 6 -3.99 8.04 -2.47
CA LEU A 6 -2.79 8.88 -2.32
C LEU A 6 -1.51 8.05 -2.29
N SER A 7 -1.54 6.89 -1.63
CA SER A 7 -0.37 6.00 -1.47
C SER A 7 0.04 5.25 -2.74
N LEU A 8 -0.75 5.29 -3.82
CA LEU A 8 -0.38 4.65 -5.10
C LEU A 8 0.81 5.34 -5.77
N ALA A 9 0.96 6.66 -5.57
CA ALA A 9 2.10 7.39 -6.12
C ALA A 9 3.37 7.15 -5.30
N ALA A 10 4.47 6.75 -5.95
CA ALA A 10 5.76 6.44 -5.30
C ALA A 10 6.30 7.59 -4.41
N VAL A 11 6.10 8.84 -4.84
CA VAL A 11 6.48 10.02 -4.05
C VAL A 11 5.72 10.11 -2.73
N ASN A 12 4.47 9.66 -2.69
CA ASN A 12 3.64 9.70 -1.49
C ASN A 12 3.93 8.52 -0.57
N GLN A 13 4.33 7.36 -1.10
CA GLN A 13 4.80 6.23 -0.29
C GLN A 13 5.98 6.64 0.60
N SER A 14 6.96 7.33 0.01
CA SER A 14 8.13 7.83 0.75
C SER A 14 7.76 8.90 1.78
N LYS A 15 6.83 9.81 1.44
CA LYS A 15 6.31 10.79 2.40
C LYS A 15 5.57 10.14 3.57
N LEU A 16 4.76 9.11 3.31
CA LEU A 16 4.06 8.34 4.34
C LEU A 16 5.04 7.56 5.22
N ALA A 17 6.09 6.98 4.65
CA ALA A 17 7.14 6.30 5.40
C ALA A 17 7.86 7.25 6.39
N ARG A 18 8.09 8.49 5.98
CA ARG A 18 8.74 9.53 6.80
C ARG A 18 7.79 10.19 7.81
N ALA A 19 6.48 10.08 7.61
CA ALA A 19 5.50 10.70 8.49
C ALA A 19 5.58 10.07 9.89
N PRO A 20 5.84 10.87 10.96
CA PRO A 20 6.02 10.34 12.30
C PRO A 20 4.81 9.50 12.75
N GLY A 21 5.07 8.28 13.21
CA GLY A 21 4.05 7.37 13.73
C GLY A 21 3.13 6.73 12.67
N ALA A 22 3.22 7.11 11.39
CA ALA A 22 2.32 6.59 10.35
C ALA A 22 2.39 5.06 10.23
N ALA A 23 3.60 4.49 10.17
CA ALA A 23 3.79 3.04 10.12
C ALA A 23 3.17 2.32 11.33
N LYS A 24 3.39 2.85 12.55
CA LYS A 24 2.85 2.26 13.79
C LYS A 24 1.33 2.34 13.85
N ASN A 25 0.74 3.47 13.45
CA ASN A 25 -0.70 3.66 13.46
C ASN A 25 -1.40 2.77 12.41
N LEU A 26 -0.81 2.62 11.22
CA LEU A 26 -1.34 1.71 10.21
C LEU A 26 -1.27 0.25 10.67
N LEU A 27 -0.18 -0.13 11.36
CA LEU A 27 -0.06 -1.46 11.94
C LEU A 27 -1.09 -1.69 13.05
N SER A 28 -1.27 -0.74 13.96
CA SER A 28 -2.26 -0.88 15.04
C SER A 28 -3.66 -1.07 14.48
N ILE A 29 -4.06 -0.27 13.48
CA ILE A 29 -5.37 -0.40 12.82
C ILE A 29 -5.52 -1.76 12.12
N SER A 30 -4.46 -2.26 11.46
CA SER A 30 -4.56 -3.54 10.74
C SER A 30 -4.61 -4.76 11.67
N SER A 31 -3.97 -4.69 12.84
CA SER A 31 -3.97 -5.78 13.84
C SER A 31 -5.13 -5.72 14.83
N ASP A 32 -5.83 -4.60 14.95
CA ASP A 32 -6.94 -4.47 15.90
C ASP A 32 -8.13 -5.32 15.46
N SER A 33 -8.46 -6.34 16.23
CA SER A 33 -9.60 -7.23 15.97
C SER A 33 -10.96 -6.55 16.14
N ASN A 34 -11.01 -5.43 16.85
CA ASN A 34 -12.22 -4.64 17.07
C ASN A 34 -12.53 -3.71 15.87
N GLU A 35 -11.54 -3.47 15.00
CA GLU A 35 -11.74 -2.68 13.79
C GLU A 35 -12.48 -3.49 12.70
N PRO A 36 -13.44 -2.88 11.98
CA PRO A 36 -14.12 -3.51 10.87
C PRO A 36 -13.14 -4.07 9.83
N LEU A 37 -13.39 -5.29 9.35
CA LEU A 37 -12.56 -5.97 8.35
C LEU A 37 -12.18 -5.09 7.13
N PRO A 38 -13.08 -4.28 6.54
CA PRO A 38 -12.73 -3.40 5.43
C PRO A 38 -11.69 -2.33 5.81
N ILE A 39 -11.74 -1.80 7.04
CA ILE A 39 -10.80 -0.79 7.52
C ILE A 39 -9.42 -1.41 7.72
N ARG A 40 -9.37 -2.58 8.36
CA ARG A 40 -8.14 -3.37 8.52
C ARG A 40 -7.49 -3.69 7.17
N ARG A 41 -8.29 -4.13 6.20
CA ARG A 41 -7.84 -4.41 4.83
C ARG A 41 -7.26 -3.16 4.17
N LEU A 42 -7.93 -2.01 4.28
CA LEU A 42 -7.43 -0.76 3.71
C LEU A 42 -6.11 -0.31 4.34
N ALA A 43 -5.95 -0.47 5.65
CA ALA A 43 -4.69 -0.20 6.31
C ALA A 43 -3.57 -1.09 5.76
N LEU A 44 -3.81 -2.40 5.60
CA LEU A 44 -2.84 -3.32 5.00
C LEU A 44 -2.50 -2.95 3.56
N MET A 45 -3.47 -2.56 2.73
CA MET A 45 -3.21 -2.13 1.36
C MET A 45 -2.31 -0.88 1.30
N VAL A 46 -2.54 0.09 2.19
CA VAL A 46 -1.65 1.25 2.32
C VAL A 46 -0.25 0.80 2.74
N ILE A 47 -0.15 -0.16 3.67
CA ILE A 47 1.14 -0.70 4.10
C ILE A 47 1.87 -1.39 2.94
N CYS A 48 1.19 -2.18 2.11
CA CYS A 48 1.79 -2.78 0.90
C CYS A 48 2.38 -1.71 -0.01
N ASN A 49 1.63 -0.63 -0.26
CA ASN A 49 2.12 0.48 -1.08
C ASN A 49 3.34 1.15 -0.44
N VAL A 50 3.36 1.35 0.87
CA VAL A 50 4.53 1.89 1.58
C VAL A 50 5.72 0.92 1.49
N ALA A 51 5.52 -0.39 1.58
CA ALA A 51 6.58 -1.40 1.46
C ALA A 51 7.23 -1.45 0.05
N ALA A 52 6.59 -0.88 -0.97
CA ALA A 52 7.15 -0.82 -2.32
C ALA A 52 8.45 0.01 -2.38
N CYS A 53 8.62 1.02 -1.50
CA CYS A 53 9.83 1.84 -1.44
C CYS A 53 10.80 1.40 -0.32
N THR A 54 12.10 1.65 -0.49
CA THR A 54 13.15 1.28 0.48
C THR A 54 12.92 1.89 1.85
N GLU A 55 12.62 3.19 1.90
CA GLU A 55 12.35 3.94 3.13
C GLU A 55 11.13 3.40 3.88
N GLY A 56 10.09 3.00 3.13
CA GLY A 56 8.90 2.39 3.69
C GLY A 56 9.18 1.02 4.28
N ARG A 57 9.96 0.17 3.59
CA ARG A 57 10.39 -1.12 4.15
C ARG A 57 11.13 -0.95 5.47
N THR A 58 12.07 0.01 5.54
CA THR A 58 12.82 0.26 6.78
C THR A 58 11.90 0.76 7.89
N ALA A 59 11.03 1.73 7.61
CA ALA A 59 10.09 2.28 8.59
C ALA A 59 9.11 1.23 9.12
N LEU A 60 8.62 0.35 8.24
CA LEU A 60 7.73 -0.76 8.62
C LEU A 60 8.46 -1.80 9.48
N MET A 61 9.70 -2.16 9.14
CA MET A 61 10.52 -3.03 9.98
C MET A 61 10.79 -2.42 11.35
N ASP A 62 11.10 -1.12 11.42
CA ASP A 62 11.30 -0.37 12.67
C ASP A 62 10.02 -0.30 13.52
N ALA A 63 8.86 -0.26 12.87
CA ALA A 63 7.55 -0.27 13.52
C ALA A 63 7.10 -1.67 13.98
N GLY A 64 7.85 -2.74 13.68
CA GLY A 64 7.52 -4.10 14.08
C GLY A 64 6.59 -4.86 13.13
N ALA A 65 6.45 -4.42 11.88
CA ALA A 65 5.49 -4.98 10.92
C ALA A 65 5.63 -6.50 10.73
N VAL A 66 6.85 -7.04 10.73
CA VAL A 66 7.10 -8.47 10.53
C VAL A 66 6.46 -9.33 11.63
N SER A 67 6.53 -8.86 12.88
CA SER A 67 5.86 -9.50 14.02
C SER A 67 4.35 -9.42 13.88
N THR A 68 3.83 -8.23 13.59
CA THR A 68 2.39 -8.00 13.44
C THR A 68 1.79 -8.89 12.34
N PHE A 69 2.46 -8.99 11.19
CA PHE A 69 2.01 -9.85 10.09
C PHE A 69 2.10 -11.33 10.44
N SER A 70 3.14 -11.77 11.15
CA SER A 70 3.22 -13.16 11.61
C SER A 70 2.01 -13.57 12.46
N VAL A 71 1.56 -12.68 13.35
CA VAL A 71 0.36 -12.89 14.18
C VAL A 71 -0.90 -12.91 13.31
N ILE A 72 -1.09 -11.94 12.42
CA ILE A 72 -2.25 -11.89 11.51
C ILE A 72 -2.32 -13.15 10.62
N LEU A 73 -1.18 -13.65 10.15
CA LEU A 73 -1.12 -14.85 9.31
C LEU A 73 -1.33 -16.15 10.10
N SER A 74 -1.14 -16.13 11.42
CA SER A 74 -1.34 -17.29 12.29
C SER A 74 -2.76 -17.38 12.85
N ASP A 75 -3.58 -16.34 12.66
CA ASP A 75 -4.98 -16.34 13.09
C ASP A 75 -5.88 -16.92 12.00
N ASP A 76 -6.36 -18.14 12.23
CA ASP A 76 -7.29 -18.87 11.35
C ASP A 76 -8.63 -18.13 11.12
N ALA A 77 -8.98 -17.15 11.97
CA ALA A 77 -10.19 -16.37 11.82
C ALA A 77 -10.10 -15.31 10.70
N HIS A 78 -8.90 -15.04 10.18
CA HIS A 78 -8.69 -14.00 9.19
C HIS A 78 -8.91 -14.50 7.76
N ARG A 79 -9.74 -13.78 7.00
CA ARG A 79 -10.09 -14.13 5.61
C ARG A 79 -8.87 -14.00 4.70
N SER A 80 -8.79 -14.84 3.65
CA SER A 80 -7.75 -14.87 2.59
C SER A 80 -7.24 -13.48 2.19
N GLU A 81 -8.13 -12.50 2.14
CA GLU A 81 -7.84 -11.12 1.77
C GLU A 81 -6.80 -10.39 2.65
N LEU A 82 -6.84 -10.54 3.98
CA LEU A 82 -5.85 -9.90 4.86
C LEU A 82 -4.50 -10.60 4.77
N GLN A 83 -4.56 -11.94 4.68
CA GLN A 83 -3.40 -12.79 4.49
C GLN A 83 -2.67 -12.45 3.19
N GLU A 84 -3.41 -12.24 2.09
CA GLU A 84 -2.89 -11.81 0.80
C GLU A 84 -2.10 -10.51 0.89
N CYS A 85 -2.64 -9.51 1.58
CA CYS A 85 -1.96 -8.25 1.79
C CYS A 85 -0.71 -8.41 2.67
N CYS A 86 -0.79 -9.19 3.76
CA CYS A 86 0.36 -9.43 4.64
C CYS A 86 1.50 -10.14 3.91
N VAL A 87 1.21 -11.16 3.10
CA VAL A 87 2.22 -11.86 2.31
C VAL A 87 2.84 -10.96 1.25
N ALA A 88 2.04 -10.12 0.58
CA ALA A 88 2.56 -9.15 -0.37
C ALA A 88 3.55 -8.17 0.30
N ALA A 89 3.16 -7.61 1.46
CA ALA A 89 4.03 -6.71 2.23
C ALA A 89 5.32 -7.41 2.70
N LEU A 90 5.22 -8.64 3.23
CA LEU A 90 6.39 -9.42 3.64
C LEU A 90 7.32 -9.73 2.46
N TYR A 91 6.76 -10.06 1.30
CA TYR A 91 7.53 -10.27 0.08
C TYR A 91 8.28 -9.00 -0.33
N ASP A 92 7.61 -7.85 -0.39
CA ASP A 92 8.27 -6.58 -0.69
C ASP A 92 9.38 -6.26 0.31
N MET A 93 9.10 -6.42 1.61
CA MET A 93 10.06 -6.23 2.69
C MET A 93 11.30 -7.14 2.58
N SER A 94 11.13 -8.35 2.04
CA SER A 94 12.20 -9.32 1.87
C SER A 94 13.21 -8.96 0.76
N LYS A 95 12.81 -8.13 -0.21
CA LYS A 95 13.62 -7.77 -1.38
C LYS A 95 14.91 -7.05 -0.96
N GLY A 96 16.04 -7.74 -1.09
CA GLY A 96 17.38 -7.20 -0.82
C GLY A 96 17.63 -6.83 0.64
N SER A 97 16.86 -7.36 1.61
CA SER A 97 16.94 -6.97 3.01
C SER A 97 17.43 -8.11 3.91
N PRO A 98 18.71 -8.14 4.32
CA PRO A 98 19.19 -9.10 5.32
C PRO A 98 18.56 -8.86 6.69
N ARG A 99 18.16 -7.61 6.98
CA ARG A 99 17.45 -7.23 8.20
C ARG A 99 16.10 -7.93 8.32
N PHE A 100 15.36 -8.03 7.21
CA PHE A 100 14.09 -8.75 7.16
C PHE A 100 14.25 -10.19 7.62
N ARG A 101 15.29 -10.89 7.16
CA ARG A 101 15.55 -12.29 7.53
C ARG A 101 15.67 -12.49 9.04
N GLY A 102 16.42 -11.63 9.73
CA GLY A 102 16.57 -11.71 11.19
C GLY A 102 15.24 -11.50 11.90
N LEU A 103 14.48 -10.49 11.48
CA LEU A 103 13.18 -10.16 12.06
C LEU A 103 12.13 -11.26 11.80
N ALA A 104 12.08 -11.82 10.59
CA ALA A 104 11.12 -12.86 10.22
C ALA A 104 11.33 -14.15 11.01
N ARG A 105 12.60 -14.51 11.28
CA ARG A 105 12.93 -15.65 12.15
C ARG A 105 12.58 -15.38 13.61
N ALA A 106 12.88 -14.19 14.12
CA ALA A 106 12.51 -13.82 15.48
C ALA A 106 10.99 -13.77 15.68
N ALA A 107 10.24 -13.39 14.64
CA ALA A 107 8.77 -13.34 14.64
C ALA A 107 8.09 -14.70 14.40
N GLY A 108 8.83 -15.78 14.12
CA GLY A 108 8.23 -17.08 13.78
C GLY A 108 7.35 -17.06 12.53
N ALA A 109 7.66 -16.20 11.56
CA ALA A 109 6.88 -16.07 10.32
C ALA A 109 7.03 -17.28 9.39
N ASP A 110 7.89 -18.24 9.73
CA ASP A 110 8.18 -19.45 8.96
C ASP A 110 6.97 -20.37 8.85
N ARG A 111 6.34 -20.70 9.98
CA ARG A 111 5.17 -21.58 10.02
C ARG A 111 4.00 -21.09 9.17
N PRO A 112 3.49 -19.85 9.36
CA PRO A 112 2.40 -19.37 8.53
C PRO A 112 2.78 -19.29 7.05
N LEU A 113 4.00 -18.86 6.71
CA LEU A 113 4.42 -18.80 5.30
C LEU A 113 4.53 -20.19 4.64
N ILE A 114 4.94 -21.22 5.38
CA ILE A 114 4.95 -22.62 4.89
C ILE A 114 3.54 -23.10 4.61
N LEU A 115 2.62 -22.93 5.56
CA LEU A 115 1.21 -23.34 5.39
C LEU A 115 0.61 -22.70 4.14
N ILE A 116 0.81 -21.40 3.94
CA ILE A 116 0.31 -20.67 2.77
C ILE A 116 0.98 -21.17 1.48
N ALA A 117 2.31 -21.37 1.50
CA ALA A 117 3.06 -21.84 0.34
C ALA A 117 2.67 -23.26 -0.12
N GLU A 118 2.07 -24.06 0.76
CA GLU A 118 1.57 -25.40 0.48
C GLU A 118 0.08 -25.38 0.12
N GLN A 119 -0.75 -24.77 0.96
CA GLN A 119 -2.21 -24.87 0.94
C GLN A 119 -2.92 -23.83 0.07
N ALA A 120 -2.29 -22.68 -0.23
CA ALA A 120 -2.93 -21.67 -1.06
C ALA A 120 -3.15 -22.14 -2.49
N ASP A 121 -4.18 -21.62 -3.13
CA ASP A 121 -4.43 -21.84 -4.55
C ASP A 121 -3.24 -21.37 -5.40
N PRO A 122 -2.96 -22.05 -6.54
CA PRO A 122 -1.90 -21.63 -7.43
C PRO A 122 -2.15 -20.20 -7.94
N GLY A 123 -1.19 -19.32 -7.71
CA GLY A 123 -1.29 -17.91 -8.08
C GLY A 123 -0.19 -17.04 -7.48
N VAL A 124 -0.25 -15.74 -7.76
CA VAL A 124 0.76 -14.75 -7.37
C VAL A 124 0.98 -14.74 -5.85
N HIS A 125 -0.09 -14.90 -5.06
CA HIS A 125 -0.02 -14.96 -3.60
C HIS A 125 0.86 -16.11 -3.09
N LYS A 126 0.66 -17.33 -3.63
CA LYS A 126 1.46 -18.52 -3.30
C LYS A 126 2.93 -18.35 -3.66
N ASP A 127 3.19 -17.74 -4.82
CA ASP A 127 4.56 -17.47 -5.27
C ASP A 127 5.26 -16.40 -4.42
N MET A 128 4.54 -15.36 -3.99
CA MET A 128 5.04 -14.35 -3.06
C MET A 128 5.38 -14.98 -1.71
N ALA A 129 4.53 -15.84 -1.16
CA ALA A 129 4.81 -16.57 0.08
C ALA A 129 6.07 -17.43 -0.03
N ARG A 130 6.22 -18.18 -1.13
CA ARG A 130 7.42 -19.00 -1.40
C ARG A 130 8.68 -18.16 -1.52
N LYS A 131 8.62 -17.03 -2.22
CA LYS A 131 9.77 -16.12 -2.37
C LYS A 131 10.16 -15.47 -1.03
N ALA A 132 9.18 -15.02 -0.25
CA ALA A 132 9.42 -14.48 1.09
C ALA A 132 10.04 -15.55 2.02
N LEU A 133 9.55 -16.80 1.96
CA LEU A 133 10.11 -17.93 2.70
C LEU A 133 11.57 -18.22 2.29
N ARG A 134 11.87 -18.26 0.99
CA ARG A 134 13.26 -18.44 0.49
C ARG A 134 14.18 -17.32 0.97
N ALA A 135 13.73 -16.07 0.90
CA ALA A 135 14.49 -14.91 1.39
C ALA A 135 14.78 -15.01 2.90
N MET A 136 13.81 -15.45 3.70
CA MET A 136 14.01 -15.71 5.13
C MET A 136 14.95 -16.90 5.38
N LEU A 137 14.89 -17.95 4.57
CA LEU A 137 15.80 -19.08 4.64
C LEU A 137 17.24 -18.72 4.22
N GLY A 138 17.42 -17.60 3.52
CA GLY A 138 18.71 -17.19 2.97
C GLY A 138 19.07 -17.92 1.68
N LEU A 139 18.08 -18.55 1.04
CA LEU A 139 18.20 -19.30 -0.22
C LEU A 139 17.97 -18.38 -1.44
N GLY A 140 18.35 -17.10 -1.34
CA GLY A 140 17.96 -16.08 -2.32
C GLY A 140 18.50 -16.38 -3.73
N ASP A 141 17.59 -16.52 -4.69
CA ASP A 141 17.91 -16.62 -6.11
C ASP A 141 18.44 -15.27 -6.65
N ILE A 142 19.62 -15.37 -7.25
CA ILE A 142 20.22 -14.46 -8.23
C ILE A 142 19.31 -14.24 -9.45
N ASN A 143 18.16 -13.59 -9.30
CA ASN A 143 17.44 -13.04 -10.46
C ASN A 143 16.54 -11.88 -10.05
N GLY A 144 17.13 -10.69 -10.09
CA GLY A 144 16.41 -9.41 -10.09
C GLY A 144 15.66 -9.22 -11.41
N GLY A 145 14.57 -9.96 -11.60
CA GLY A 145 13.51 -9.56 -12.52
C GLY A 145 12.60 -8.60 -11.78
N GLY A 146 12.89 -7.30 -11.87
CA GLY A 146 12.03 -6.27 -11.32
C GLY A 146 10.60 -6.46 -11.82
N LEU A 147 9.64 -6.47 -10.89
CA LEU A 147 8.27 -6.13 -11.23
C LEU A 147 8.24 -4.62 -11.50
N HIS A 148 8.79 -4.23 -12.64
CA HIS A 148 8.55 -2.95 -13.26
C HIS A 148 7.52 -3.27 -14.34
N ASP A 149 6.25 -3.08 -14.02
CA ASP A 149 5.31 -2.28 -14.82
C ASP A 149 3.86 -2.53 -14.38
N PHE A 150 3.41 -1.75 -13.40
CA PHE A 150 2.01 -1.37 -13.25
C PHE A 150 1.96 -0.01 -12.55
N SER A 151 2.58 1.01 -13.18
CA SER A 151 2.29 2.43 -12.94
C SER A 151 3.24 3.29 -13.78
N ASN A 152 3.03 3.31 -15.09
CA ASN A 152 3.16 4.53 -15.88
C ASN A 152 2.50 4.33 -17.26
N SER A 153 1.23 4.71 -17.39
CA SER A 153 0.68 5.06 -18.69
C SER A 153 0.21 6.50 -18.63
N GLU A 154 1.18 7.40 -18.63
CA GLU A 154 1.00 8.74 -19.18
C GLU A 154 2.19 9.07 -20.09
N ARG A 155 1.85 9.20 -21.38
CA ARG A 155 2.34 10.18 -22.37
C ARG A 155 3.71 10.00 -23.04
N ASN A 156 3.68 9.78 -24.36
CA ASN A 156 3.88 10.81 -25.40
C ASN A 156 3.85 10.16 -26.79
N ASP A 157 2.95 10.60 -27.68
CA ASP A 157 3.17 11.55 -28.78
C ASP A 157 3.80 10.88 -30.00
N ASP A 158 2.93 10.37 -30.90
CA ASP A 158 3.28 10.22 -32.30
C ASP A 158 2.65 11.36 -33.10
N ASP A 159 3.56 12.20 -33.55
CA ASP A 159 3.46 13.28 -34.51
C ASP A 159 2.80 12.80 -35.82
N SER A 160 1.74 13.48 -36.23
CA SER A 160 1.32 13.51 -37.63
C SER A 160 0.61 14.84 -37.88
N GLY A 161 1.34 15.70 -38.58
CA GLY A 161 0.99 17.08 -38.82
C GLY A 161 -0.42 17.28 -39.39
N THR A 162 -1.11 18.28 -38.84
CA THR A 162 -2.23 18.92 -39.51
C THR A 162 -2.20 20.42 -39.18
N ILE A 163 -1.89 21.14 -40.25
CA ILE A 163 -2.01 22.57 -40.53
C ILE A 163 -2.89 23.35 -39.54
N ALA A 164 -2.29 24.38 -38.94
CA ALA A 164 -2.96 25.37 -38.11
C ALA A 164 -4.02 26.19 -38.88
N PRO A 165 -5.19 26.45 -38.27
CA PRO A 165 -5.95 27.65 -38.54
C PRO A 165 -5.83 28.64 -37.37
N SER A 166 -5.51 29.87 -37.76
CA SER A 166 -5.52 31.13 -37.02
C SER A 166 -6.50 31.23 -35.83
N LEU A 167 -5.95 31.69 -34.70
CA LEU A 167 -6.62 32.13 -33.48
C LEU A 167 -7.41 33.43 -33.71
N PRO A 168 -8.69 33.52 -33.33
CA PRO A 168 -9.33 34.81 -33.08
C PRO A 168 -9.15 35.23 -31.61
N ASP A 169 -8.78 36.50 -31.41
CA ASP A 169 -8.64 37.13 -30.09
C ASP A 169 -9.91 37.06 -29.26
N ILE A 170 -9.83 36.46 -28.06
CA ILE A 170 -10.91 36.43 -27.08
C ILE A 170 -10.63 37.49 -25.99
N PRO A 171 -11.53 38.47 -25.78
CA PRO A 171 -11.34 39.50 -24.76
C PRO A 171 -11.48 38.92 -23.35
N ALA A 172 -10.62 39.40 -22.44
CA ALA A 172 -10.57 39.00 -21.04
C ALA A 172 -11.89 39.30 -20.30
N LEU A 173 -12.55 38.26 -19.80
CA LEU A 173 -13.70 38.39 -18.91
C LEU A 173 -13.23 38.61 -17.45
N PRO A 174 -13.90 39.49 -16.69
CA PRO A 174 -13.49 39.85 -15.34
C PRO A 174 -13.73 38.73 -14.31
N ARG A 175 -12.77 38.57 -13.40
CA ARG A 175 -12.82 37.67 -12.24
C ARG A 175 -14.06 37.97 -11.38
N GLN A 176 -15.03 37.06 -11.38
CA GLN A 176 -16.11 37.06 -10.39
C GLN A 176 -15.61 36.38 -9.11
N VAL A 177 -15.39 37.17 -8.07
CA VAL A 177 -15.13 36.71 -6.71
C VAL A 177 -16.47 36.28 -6.11
N HIS A 178 -16.74 34.98 -6.06
CA HIS A 178 -17.90 34.48 -5.32
C HIS A 178 -17.67 34.65 -3.82
N LYS A 179 -18.25 35.73 -3.29
CA LYS A 179 -18.44 36.02 -1.87
C LYS A 179 -19.43 35.01 -1.29
N TRP A 180 -18.97 34.10 -0.44
CA TRP A 180 -19.82 33.19 0.34
C TRP A 180 -20.41 33.96 1.54
N GLU A 181 -21.73 34.05 1.64
CA GLU A 181 -22.46 34.49 2.84
C GLU A 181 -23.16 33.29 3.51
N PRO A 182 -23.15 33.18 4.85
CA PRO A 182 -23.78 32.07 5.55
C PRO A 182 -25.27 32.33 5.77
N GLN A 183 -26.12 31.43 5.25
CA GLN A 183 -27.55 31.39 5.54
C GLN A 183 -27.80 31.08 7.02
N ARG A 184 -28.37 32.05 7.75
CA ARG A 184 -28.93 31.87 9.10
C ARG A 184 -30.45 31.74 9.04
N LYS A 185 -30.92 30.69 9.73
CA LYS A 185 -32.22 30.50 10.43
C LYS A 185 -33.45 30.12 9.60
N GLY A 186 -34.02 28.97 9.98
CA GLY A 186 -35.32 28.98 10.64
C GLY A 186 -36.31 27.95 10.13
N ALA A 187 -36.56 26.90 10.92
CA ALA A 187 -37.88 26.28 11.09
C ALA A 187 -37.82 25.22 12.19
N PHE A 188 -38.33 25.53 13.39
CA PHE A 188 -39.09 24.53 14.14
C PHE A 188 -40.14 25.27 14.97
N ARG A 189 -41.39 25.15 14.52
CA ARG A 189 -42.58 25.62 15.21
C ARG A 189 -43.46 24.37 15.42
N SER A 190 -43.68 24.06 16.70
CA SER A 190 -44.81 23.34 17.31
C SER A 190 -45.37 22.06 16.67
N MET A 191 -45.30 20.97 17.45
CA MET A 191 -46.48 20.25 17.93
C MET A 191 -46.15 19.58 19.25
#